data_AF-A0A836Q8A7-F1
#
_entry.id   AF-A0A836Q8A7-F1
#
_cell.length_a   1.000
_cell.length_b   1.000
_cell.length_c   1.000
_cell.angle_alpha   90.00
_cell.angle_beta   90.00
_cell.angle_gamma   90.00
#
_symmetry.space_group_name_H-M   'P 1'
#
loop_
_entity.id
_entity.type
_entity.pdbx_description
1 polymer ?
#
loop_
_entity_poly.entity_id
_entity_poly.type
_entity_poly.pdbx_seq_one_letter_code
_entity_poly.pdbx_strand_id
1 'polypeptide(L)'
;MAFPKTGLTGLKLRKENPITKESLSGAAKRFMQHIPLGPVSGNFTDSTTYPGAGGITKPGRLVRACIAFNLAPAGGTNTIALRRGPSAGATILAGASQSVTALAAGTFVELALSANPNDLIFDGTVPINAALVTGTQGTPGNNAELILEFELDDFVAA
;
A
#
# COMPACT_ATOMS: atom_id res chain seq x y z
N MET A 1 -9.98 8.69 -18.13
CA MET A 1 -8.53 8.69 -17.87
C MET A 1 -8.11 7.26 -17.57
N ALA A 2 -7.12 6.73 -18.30
CA ALA A 2 -6.58 5.40 -18.05
C ALA A 2 -5.65 5.46 -16.83
N PHE A 3 -5.88 4.60 -15.84
CA PHE A 3 -4.92 4.37 -14.76
C PHE A 3 -3.65 3.76 -15.38
N PRO A 4 -2.45 4.31 -15.13
CA PRO A 4 -1.22 3.74 -15.64
C PRO A 4 -1.05 2.33 -15.08
N LYS A 5 -0.92 1.37 -16.00
CA LYS A 5 -0.72 -0.05 -15.71
C LYS A 5 0.73 -0.25 -15.26
N THR A 6 1.01 -0.12 -13.98
CA THR A 6 2.34 -0.38 -13.44
C THR A 6 2.56 -1.88 -13.19
N GLY A 7 3.49 -2.44 -13.95
CA GLY A 7 4.36 -3.55 -13.53
C GLY A 7 3.83 -4.98 -13.50
N LEU A 8 2.56 -5.23 -13.18
CA LEU A 8 2.05 -6.60 -13.00
C LEU A 8 1.46 -7.17 -14.30
N THR A 9 2.33 -7.49 -15.26
CA THR A 9 1.93 -8.22 -16.48
C THR A 9 1.68 -9.69 -16.14
N GLY A 10 0.42 -10.09 -15.95
CA GLY A 10 0.05 -11.51 -15.88
C GLY A 10 -1.00 -11.91 -14.83
N LEU A 11 -1.36 -11.04 -13.90
CA LEU A 11 -2.45 -11.34 -12.96
C LEU A 11 -3.81 -11.26 -13.67
N LYS A 12 -4.49 -12.41 -13.81
CA LYS A 12 -5.92 -12.44 -14.16
C LYS A 12 -6.70 -11.97 -12.95
N LEU A 13 -7.06 -10.69 -12.91
CA LEU A 13 -8.03 -10.16 -11.95
C LEU A 13 -9.34 -10.96 -12.14
N ARG A 14 -9.83 -11.61 -11.08
CA ARG A 14 -11.13 -12.29 -11.11
C ARG A 14 -12.21 -11.23 -11.38
N LYS A 15 -13.08 -11.49 -12.35
CA LYS A 15 -14.23 -10.64 -12.63
C LYS A 15 -15.26 -10.84 -11.52
N GLU A 16 -15.22 -10.01 -10.50
CA GLU A 16 -16.34 -9.87 -9.57
C GLU A 16 -17.44 -9.05 -10.25
N ASN A 17 -18.70 -9.29 -9.84
CA ASN A 17 -19.91 -8.83 -10.51
C ASN A 17 -19.85 -7.36 -11.00
N PRO A 18 -20.45 -7.02 -12.16
CA PRO A 18 -20.47 -5.63 -12.63
C PRO A 18 -21.11 -4.71 -11.58
N ILE A 19 -20.35 -3.69 -11.17
CA ILE A 19 -20.84 -2.64 -10.29
C ILE A 19 -21.94 -1.86 -11.06
N THR A 20 -23.15 -1.76 -10.48
CA THR A 20 -24.26 -1.01 -11.07
C THR A 20 -24.33 0.40 -10.47
N LYS A 21 -25.05 1.33 -11.12
CA LYS A 21 -25.21 2.71 -10.63
C LYS A 21 -25.85 2.77 -9.23
N GLU A 22 -26.67 1.78 -8.90
CA GLU A 22 -27.35 1.66 -7.61
C GLU A 22 -26.42 1.13 -6.51
N SER A 23 -25.44 0.28 -6.84
CA SER A 23 -24.40 -0.11 -5.87
C SER A 23 -23.44 1.05 -5.55
N LEU A 24 -23.51 2.15 -6.30
CA LEU A 24 -22.69 3.35 -6.11
C LEU A 24 -23.38 4.45 -5.28
N SER A 25 -24.68 4.36 -4.98
CA SER A 25 -25.42 5.46 -4.33
C SER A 25 -25.56 5.32 -2.81
N GLY A 26 -25.14 4.21 -2.21
CA GLY A 26 -25.22 3.99 -0.75
C GLY A 26 -24.08 3.16 -0.15
N ALA A 27 -23.11 2.71 -0.96
CA ALA A 27 -21.94 2.01 -0.48
C ALA A 27 -20.77 2.98 -0.37
N ALA A 28 -20.11 2.98 0.79
CA ALA A 28 -18.85 3.67 0.96
C ALA A 28 -17.85 3.15 -0.09
N LYS A 29 -17.39 4.02 -0.99
CA LYS A 29 -16.64 3.56 -2.16
C LYS A 29 -15.18 3.37 -1.79
N ARG A 30 -14.72 2.14 -1.95
CA ARG A 30 -13.32 1.76 -1.74
C ARG A 30 -12.45 2.34 -2.85
N PHE A 31 -11.45 3.13 -2.48
CA PHE A 31 -10.39 3.62 -3.36
C PHE A 31 -9.08 2.92 -2.99
N MET A 32 -8.38 2.37 -3.99
CA MET A 32 -7.08 1.75 -3.80
C MET A 32 -5.99 2.70 -4.30
N GLN A 33 -5.13 3.14 -3.39
CA GLN A 33 -3.91 3.87 -3.71
C GLN A 33 -2.74 2.89 -3.74
N HIS A 34 -1.95 2.97 -4.81
CA HIS A 34 -0.72 2.21 -4.98
C HIS A 34 0.48 3.14 -4.74
N ILE A 35 1.41 2.73 -3.89
CA ILE A 35 2.63 3.46 -3.57
C ILE A 35 3.82 2.53 -3.88
N PRO A 36 4.58 2.78 -4.96
CA PRO A 36 5.75 1.98 -5.26
C PRO A 36 6.82 2.19 -4.18
N LEU A 37 7.40 1.10 -3.70
CA LEU A 37 8.45 1.08 -2.70
C LEU A 37 9.69 0.38 -3.26
N GLY A 38 10.68 1.20 -3.57
CA GLY A 38 12.00 0.78 -4.02
C GLY A 38 12.19 0.79 -5.53
N PRO A 39 13.31 0.22 -6.01
CA PRO A 39 13.73 0.44 -7.38
C PRO A 39 12.78 -0.30 -8.31
N VAL A 40 12.35 0.40 -9.37
CA VAL A 40 11.46 -0.14 -10.42
C VAL A 40 12.19 -1.21 -11.27
N SER A 41 13.51 -1.30 -11.11
CA SER A 41 14.38 -2.30 -11.73
C SER A 41 15.50 -2.71 -10.77
N GLY A 42 15.76 -4.01 -10.69
CA GLY A 42 16.81 -4.58 -9.83
C GLY A 42 16.30 -5.05 -8.47
N ASN A 43 17.22 -5.63 -7.70
CA ASN A 43 16.93 -6.27 -6.44
C ASN A 43 17.05 -5.29 -5.27
N PHE A 44 16.35 -5.58 -4.18
CA PHE A 44 16.58 -4.89 -2.92
C PHE A 44 17.99 -5.14 -2.39
N THR A 45 18.57 -4.09 -1.83
CA THR A 45 19.83 -4.13 -1.08
C THR A 45 19.50 -4.20 0.41
N ASP A 46 20.26 -5.00 1.15
CA ASP A 46 20.08 -5.12 2.59
C ASP A 46 20.27 -3.78 3.32
N SER A 47 19.55 -3.60 4.43
CA SER A 47 19.60 -2.41 5.29
C SER A 47 19.32 -1.09 4.57
N THR A 48 18.72 -1.14 3.38
CA THR A 48 18.39 0.03 2.58
C THR A 48 16.97 0.48 2.86
N THR A 49 16.78 1.79 2.94
CA THR A 49 15.44 2.38 3.07
C THR A 49 14.91 2.78 1.70
N TYR A 50 13.73 2.29 1.38
CA TYR A 50 13.00 2.60 0.16
C TYR A 50 11.77 3.44 0.50
N PRO A 51 11.84 4.77 0.30
CA PRO A 51 10.72 5.66 0.57
C PRO A 51 9.69 5.59 -0.55
N GLY A 52 8.44 5.83 -0.19
CA GLY A 52 7.35 6.08 -1.12
C GLY A 52 6.39 7.11 -0.54
N ALA A 53 5.72 7.83 -1.42
CA ALA A 53 4.70 8.78 -1.04
C ALA A 53 3.48 8.62 -1.94
N GLY A 54 2.31 8.81 -1.34
CA GLY A 54 1.04 8.84 -2.05
C GLY A 54 -0.01 9.55 -1.20
N GLY A 55 -1.27 9.39 -1.56
CA GLY A 55 -2.36 9.96 -0.78
C GLY A 55 -3.65 9.93 -1.57
N ILE A 56 -4.72 10.35 -0.91
CA ILE A 56 -6.02 10.57 -1.54
C ILE A 56 -6.22 12.07 -1.73
N THR A 57 -7.00 12.46 -2.73
CA THR A 57 -7.36 13.86 -3.01
C THR A 57 -8.74 14.24 -2.49
N LYS A 58 -9.43 13.30 -1.86
CA LYS A 58 -10.77 13.48 -1.28
C LYS A 58 -10.76 13.04 0.19
N PRO A 59 -11.66 13.58 1.02
CA PRO A 59 -11.85 13.09 2.37
C PRO A 59 -12.19 11.59 2.39
N GLY A 60 -11.66 10.89 3.38
CA GLY A 60 -11.91 9.47 3.57
C GLY A 60 -11.08 8.86 4.67
N ARG A 61 -11.27 7.56 4.89
CA ARG A 61 -10.65 6.80 5.96
C ARG A 61 -9.80 5.67 5.40
N LEU A 62 -8.55 5.55 5.86
CA LEU A 62 -7.74 4.36 5.60
C LEU A 62 -8.33 3.17 6.37
N VAL A 63 -8.64 2.09 5.66
CA VAL A 63 -9.25 0.89 6.25
C VAL A 63 -8.35 -0.33 6.17
N ARG A 64 -7.43 -0.37 5.22
CA ARG A 64 -6.50 -1.47 5.03
C ARG A 64 -5.21 -0.99 4.41
N ALA A 65 -4.10 -1.57 4.84
CA ALA A 65 -2.81 -1.42 4.21
C ALA A 65 -2.25 -2.81 3.90
N CYS A 66 -1.75 -3.00 2.69
CA CYS A 66 -1.13 -4.24 2.24
C CYS A 66 0.21 -3.93 1.58
N ILE A 67 1.13 -4.88 1.62
CA ILE A 67 2.35 -4.84 0.79
C ILE A 67 2.41 -6.07 -0.12
N ALA A 68 2.83 -5.84 -1.35
CA ALA A 68 3.13 -6.89 -2.31
C ALA A 68 4.53 -6.72 -2.88
N PHE A 69 5.05 -7.83 -3.39
CA PHE A 69 6.32 -7.91 -4.09
C PHE A 69 6.12 -8.64 -5.41
N ASN A 70 6.78 -8.16 -6.47
CA ASN A 70 6.85 -8.92 -7.71
C ASN A 70 7.71 -10.18 -7.54
N LEU A 71 8.93 -10.02 -7.03
CA LEU A 71 9.74 -11.11 -6.50
C LEU A 71 9.75 -10.98 -4.98
N ALA A 72 9.14 -11.93 -4.29
CA ALA A 72 9.17 -11.97 -2.84
C ALA A 72 10.60 -12.24 -2.36
N PRO A 73 11.11 -11.48 -1.37
CA PRO A 73 12.36 -11.86 -0.74
C PRO A 73 12.21 -13.16 0.05
N ALA A 74 13.33 -13.85 0.29
CA ALA A 74 13.37 -15.03 1.13
C ALA A 74 14.44 -14.88 2.23
N GLY A 75 14.08 -15.24 3.46
CA GLY A 75 14.92 -15.03 4.63
C GLY A 75 14.96 -13.57 5.08
N GLY A 76 15.14 -13.35 6.38
CA GLY A 76 15.15 -12.01 6.98
C GLY A 76 13.77 -11.48 7.36
N THR A 77 13.75 -10.20 7.74
CA THR A 77 12.54 -9.48 8.16
C THR A 77 12.60 -8.08 7.58
N ASN A 78 11.55 -7.70 6.86
CA ASN A 78 11.38 -6.35 6.37
C ASN A 78 10.58 -5.53 7.37
N THR A 79 10.87 -4.25 7.47
CA THR A 79 10.14 -3.32 8.33
C THR A 79 9.42 -2.30 7.46
N ILE A 80 8.12 -2.12 7.67
CA ILE A 80 7.32 -1.12 6.95
C ILE A 80 6.76 -0.11 7.93
N ALA A 81 6.99 1.17 7.67
CA ALA A 81 6.43 2.26 8.44
C ALA A 81 5.55 3.15 7.55
N LEU A 82 4.40 3.57 8.10
CA LEU A 82 3.45 4.47 7.44
C LEU A 82 3.18 5.67 8.34
N ARG A 83 3.25 6.87 7.78
CA ARG A 83 3.01 8.14 8.48
C ARG A 83 2.16 9.08 7.65
N ARG A 84 1.29 9.83 8.31
CA ARG A 84 0.58 10.96 7.71
C ARG A 84 1.48 12.20 7.76
N GLY A 85 1.63 12.90 6.63
CA GLY A 85 2.36 14.16 6.54
C GLY A 85 3.90 14.02 6.59
N PRO A 86 4.64 15.14 6.47
CA PRO A 86 6.09 15.13 6.35
C PRO A 86 6.74 14.71 7.68
N SER A 87 7.24 13.47 7.72
CA SER A 87 8.19 12.89 8.69
C SER A 87 7.77 12.79 10.18
N ALA A 88 6.93 13.70 10.71
CA ALA A 88 6.59 13.82 12.14
C ALA A 88 5.07 13.87 12.45
N GLY A 89 4.20 13.62 11.47
CA GLY A 89 2.76 13.54 11.73
C GLY A 89 2.34 12.23 12.39
N ALA A 90 1.03 11.98 12.48
CA ALA A 90 0.48 10.81 13.14
C ALA A 90 1.01 9.50 12.51
N THR A 91 1.48 8.59 13.38
CA THR A 91 1.98 7.29 12.95
C THR A 91 0.79 6.37 12.66
N ILE A 92 0.67 5.94 11.40
CA ILE A 92 -0.37 5.02 10.95
C ILE A 92 0.03 3.57 11.23
N LEU A 93 1.30 3.27 10.95
CA LEU A 93 1.92 1.97 11.13
C LEU A 93 3.30 2.17 11.73
N ALA A 94 3.48 1.75 12.98
CA ALA A 94 4.74 1.85 13.69
C ALA A 94 5.65 0.66 13.35
N GLY A 95 6.30 0.70 12.18
CA GLY A 95 7.37 -0.24 11.85
C GLY A 95 6.93 -1.71 11.88
N ALA A 96 5.82 -2.04 11.24
CA ALA A 96 5.35 -3.41 11.18
C ALA A 96 6.42 -4.31 10.56
N SER A 97 6.83 -5.31 11.33
CA SER A 97 7.76 -6.33 10.88
C SER A 97 7.00 -7.34 10.05
N GLN A 98 7.31 -7.38 8.76
CA GLN A 98 6.86 -8.44 7.88
C GLN A 98 7.94 -9.51 7.83
N SER A 99 7.65 -10.66 8.45
CA SER A 99 8.49 -11.84 8.28
C SER A 99 8.39 -12.31 6.83
N VAL A 100 9.53 -12.39 6.16
CA VAL A 100 9.58 -12.66 4.71
C VAL A 100 9.70 -14.15 4.39
N THR A 101 9.46 -15.02 5.37
CA THR A 101 9.86 -16.44 5.25
C THR A 101 8.92 -17.33 4.44
N ALA A 102 7.85 -16.82 3.83
CA ALA A 102 6.92 -17.66 3.06
C ALA A 102 6.05 -16.92 2.03
N LEU A 103 6.50 -15.76 1.53
CA LEU A 103 5.69 -14.99 0.59
C LEU A 103 5.78 -15.56 -0.83
N ALA A 104 4.65 -15.97 -1.38
CA ALA A 104 4.58 -16.29 -2.80
C ALA A 104 4.58 -14.97 -3.61
N ALA A 105 5.28 -14.96 -4.75
CA ALA A 105 5.25 -13.84 -5.68
C ALA A 105 3.79 -13.46 -6.02
N GLY A 106 3.49 -12.16 -6.06
CA GLY A 106 2.14 -11.67 -6.36
C GLY A 106 1.09 -11.91 -5.27
N THR A 107 1.51 -12.22 -4.03
CA THR A 107 0.61 -12.22 -2.87
C THR A 107 0.71 -10.91 -2.09
N PHE A 108 -0.42 -10.49 -1.53
CA PHE A 108 -0.51 -9.31 -0.67
C PHE A 108 -0.45 -9.75 0.78
N VAL A 109 0.29 -9.02 1.61
CA VAL A 109 0.26 -9.17 3.07
C VAL A 109 -0.40 -7.97 3.68
N GLU A 110 -1.49 -8.22 4.39
CA GLU A 110 -2.17 -7.20 5.18
C GLU A 110 -1.29 -6.81 6.38
N LEU A 111 -1.13 -5.50 6.55
CA LEU A 111 -0.36 -4.88 7.62
C LEU A 111 -1.32 -4.46 8.72
N ALA A 112 -1.02 -4.87 9.94
CA ALA A 112 -1.82 -4.50 11.11
C ALA A 112 -1.61 -3.01 11.44
N LEU A 113 -2.59 -2.16 11.13
CA LEU A 113 -2.56 -0.74 11.46
C LEU A 113 -2.45 -0.54 12.98
N SER A 114 -1.58 0.37 13.41
CA SER A 114 -1.33 0.66 14.82
C SER A 114 -1.83 2.05 15.26
N ALA A 115 -2.38 2.83 14.31
CA ALA A 115 -2.88 4.18 14.56
C ALA A 115 -4.16 4.20 15.39
N ASN A 116 -4.43 5.32 16.07
CA ASN A 116 -5.77 5.56 16.58
C ASN A 116 -6.75 5.74 15.41
N PRO A 117 -8.04 5.39 15.56
CA PRO A 117 -9.01 5.54 14.48
C PRO A 117 -9.09 6.96 13.87
N ASN A 118 -8.86 8.01 14.67
CA ASN A 118 -8.85 9.40 14.21
C ASN A 118 -7.65 9.71 13.32
N ASP A 119 -6.52 9.02 13.52
CA ASP A 119 -5.30 9.20 12.72
C ASP A 119 -5.46 8.58 11.31
N LEU A 120 -6.47 7.73 11.14
CA LEU A 120 -6.81 7.09 9.86
C LEU A 120 -7.75 7.94 8.99
N ILE A 121 -8.21 9.09 9.48
CA ILE A 121 -9.10 10.00 8.74
C ILE A 121 -8.27 11.03 7.99
N PHE A 122 -8.46 11.12 6.68
CA PHE A 122 -7.76 11.99 5.76
C PHE A 122 -8.72 13.02 5.18
N ASP A 123 -8.23 14.25 5.00
CA ASP A 123 -8.96 15.38 4.42
C ASP A 123 -8.72 15.53 2.91
N GLY A 124 -7.89 14.67 2.32
CA GLY A 124 -7.51 14.74 0.90
C GLY A 124 -6.34 15.70 0.59
N THR A 125 -5.73 16.32 1.60
CA THR A 125 -4.65 17.31 1.42
C THR A 125 -3.30 16.82 1.95
N VAL A 126 -3.32 15.92 2.92
CA VAL A 126 -2.11 15.44 3.58
C VAL A 126 -1.59 14.18 2.91
N PRO A 127 -0.32 14.16 2.44
CA PRO A 127 0.27 12.96 1.86
C PRO A 127 0.50 11.88 2.92
N ILE A 128 0.60 10.64 2.46
CA ILE A 128 1.02 9.47 3.22
C ILE A 128 2.43 9.14 2.76
N ASN A 129 3.33 9.06 3.74
CA ASN A 129 4.70 8.63 3.53
C ASN A 129 4.86 7.22 4.04
N ALA A 130 5.52 6.41 3.23
CA ALA A 130 5.83 5.03 3.50
C ALA A 130 7.34 4.82 3.42
N ALA A 131 7.86 3.93 4.25
CA ALA A 131 9.24 3.49 4.20
C ALA A 131 9.28 1.98 4.35
N LEU A 132 9.86 1.31 3.36
CA LEU A 132 10.26 -0.09 3.45
C LEU A 132 11.75 -0.13 3.79
N VAL A 133 12.10 -0.73 4.92
CA VAL A 133 13.48 -1.06 5.27
C VAL A 133 13.67 -2.54 5.11
N THR A 134 14.60 -2.91 4.25
CA THR A 134 14.89 -4.31 3.93
C THR A 134 15.85 -4.88 4.96
N GLY A 135 15.49 -6.01 5.56
CA GLY A 135 16.41 -6.76 6.42
C GLY A 135 17.47 -7.50 5.61
N THR A 136 18.33 -8.25 6.30
CA THR A 136 19.27 -9.17 5.65
C THR A 136 18.50 -10.29 4.95
N GLN A 137 18.52 -10.31 3.62
CA GLN A 137 17.80 -11.28 2.80
C GLN A 137 18.73 -12.42 2.35
N GLY A 138 18.25 -13.67 2.42
CA GLY A 138 18.94 -14.81 1.81
C GLY A 138 18.73 -14.87 0.29
N THR A 139 17.57 -14.40 -0.19
CA THR A 139 17.31 -14.12 -1.60
C THR A 139 16.61 -12.77 -1.69
N PRO A 140 17.16 -11.81 -2.45
CA PRO A 140 16.60 -10.47 -2.47
C PRO A 140 15.32 -10.42 -3.30
N GLY A 141 14.34 -9.65 -2.81
CA GLY A 141 13.11 -9.37 -3.55
C GLY A 141 13.26 -8.21 -4.53
N ASN A 142 12.19 -7.88 -5.26
CA ASN A 142 12.12 -6.67 -6.09
C ASN A 142 10.70 -6.13 -6.23
N ASN A 143 10.63 -4.88 -6.72
CA ASN A 143 9.40 -4.14 -7.06
C ASN A 143 8.31 -4.30 -5.99
N ALA A 144 8.54 -3.71 -4.81
CA ALA A 144 7.51 -3.70 -3.77
C ALA A 144 6.50 -2.61 -4.06
N GLU A 145 5.25 -2.89 -3.71
CA GLU A 145 4.16 -1.92 -3.80
C GLU A 145 3.35 -2.00 -2.51
N LEU A 146 3.15 -0.84 -1.90
CA LEU A 146 2.22 -0.66 -0.81
C LEU A 146 0.86 -0.27 -1.39
N ILE A 147 -0.17 -1.00 -0.99
CA ILE A 147 -1.54 -0.79 -1.43
C ILE A 147 -2.35 -0.37 -0.22
N LEU A 148 -2.95 0.81 -0.32
CA LEU A 148 -3.75 1.41 0.72
C LEU A 148 -5.19 1.47 0.24
N GLU A 149 -6.11 0.91 1.03
CA GLU A 149 -7.54 0.92 0.75
C GLU A 149 -8.20 2.00 1.61
N PHE A 150 -8.87 2.93 0.95
CA PHE A 150 -9.61 4.02 1.59
C PHE A 150 -11.09 3.85 1.39
N GLU A 151 -11.86 4.16 2.42
CA GLU A 151 -13.27 4.46 2.33
C GLU A 151 -13.44 5.95 2.08
N LEU A 152 -13.95 6.37 0.92
CA LEU A 152 -14.12 7.80 0.63
C LEU A 152 -15.48 8.30 1.13
N ASP A 153 -15.50 9.49 1.74
CA ASP A 153 -16.71 10.07 2.33
C ASP A 153 -17.72 10.53 1.25
N ASP A 154 -17.23 11.04 0.11
CA ASP A 154 -18.05 11.49 -1.02
C ASP A 154 -17.39 11.15 -2.38
N PHE A 155 -17.76 10.00 -2.96
CA PHE A 155 -17.34 9.70 -4.33
C PHE A 155 -18.31 10.28 -5.36
N VAL A 156 -17.99 11.48 -5.84
CA VAL A 156 -18.45 11.96 -7.15
C VAL A 156 -17.53 11.37 -8.22
N ALA A 157 -18.07 10.49 -9.08
CA ALA A 157 -17.37 10.02 -10.27
C ALA A 157 -17.15 11.24 -11.19
N ALA A 158 -15.91 11.57 -11.50
CA ALA A 158 -15.57 12.56 -12.52
C ALA A 158 -15.68 11.95 -13.92
#